data_AF-A0A7K3VKA6-F1
#
_entry.id   AF-A0A7K3VKA6-F1
#
_cell.length_a   1.000
_cell.length_b   1.000
_cell.length_c   1.000
_cell.angle_alpha   90.00
_cell.angle_beta   90.00
_cell.angle_gamma   90.00
#
_symmetry.space_group_name_H-M   'P 1'
#
loop_
_entity.id
_entity.type
_entity.pdbx_description
1 polymer ?
#
loop_
_entity_poly.entity_id
_entity_poly.type
_entity_poly.pdbx_seq_one_letter_code
_entity_poly.pdbx_strand_id
1 'polypeptide(L)' 'AIVKAVVDLGVSLGITTTAEGVETKDQLNRVREQGCGEIQGYLFGKPLPLSSVHELIHGRLPSAA' A
#
# COMPACT_ATOMS: atom_id res chain seq x y z
N ALA A 1 18.24 -0.36 -5.01
CA ALA A 1 18.67 0.42 -6.19
C ALA A 1 17.45 0.94 -6.97
N ILE A 2 16.72 0.12 -7.72
CA ILE A 2 15.60 0.60 -8.58
C ILE A 2 14.48 1.27 -7.77
N VAL A 3 13.97 0.62 -6.72
CA VAL A 3 12.88 1.15 -5.89
C VAL A 3 13.23 2.55 -5.35
N LYS A 4 14.43 2.71 -4.78
CA LYS A 4 14.90 4.00 -4.26
C LYS A 4 14.96 5.08 -5.34
N ALA A 5 15.46 4.75 -6.53
CA ALA A 5 15.53 5.69 -7.64
C ALA A 5 14.13 6.17 -8.08
N VAL A 6 13.14 5.28 -8.12
CA VAL A 6 11.75 5.64 -8.45
C VAL A 6 11.14 6.51 -7.35
N VAL A 7 11.35 6.16 -6.09
CA VAL A 7 10.89 6.97 -4.94
C VAL A 7 11.50 8.37 -4.99
N ASP A 8 12.81 8.47 -5.20
CA ASP A 8 13.52 9.76 -5.27
C ASP A 8 13.03 10.62 -6.43
N LEU A 9 12.75 10.01 -7.58
CA LEU A 9 12.13 10.70 -8.70
C LEU A 9 10.75 11.25 -8.32
N GLY A 10 9.89 10.42 -7.70
CA GLY A 10 8.57 10.84 -7.22
C GLY A 10 8.67 12.02 -6.27
N VAL A 11 9.56 11.95 -5.27
CA VAL A 11 9.82 13.04 -4.32
C VAL A 11 10.23 14.32 -5.03
N SER A 12 11.18 14.26 -5.97
CA SER A 12 11.64 15.43 -6.72
C SER A 12 10.55 16.10 -7.57
N LEU A 13 9.57 15.32 -8.02
CA LEU A 13 8.43 15.78 -8.80
C LEU A 13 7.22 16.18 -7.95
N GLY A 14 7.28 15.99 -6.63
CA GLY A 14 6.14 16.18 -5.73
C GLY A 14 5.02 15.15 -5.94
N ILE A 15 5.36 13.96 -6.43
CA ILE A 15 4.43 12.85 -6.72
C ILE A 15 4.56 11.78 -5.64
N THR A 16 3.43 11.37 -5.06
CA THR A 16 3.38 10.22 -4.14
C THR A 16 3.64 8.93 -4.89
N THR A 17 4.47 8.06 -4.33
CA THR A 17 4.71 6.71 -4.86
C THR A 17 3.96 5.67 -4.05
N THR A 18 3.39 4.70 -4.76
CA THR A 18 2.65 3.57 -4.18
C THR A 18 3.40 2.26 -4.47
N ALA A 19 3.74 1.49 -3.44
CA ALA A 19 4.26 0.14 -3.59
C ALA A 19 3.12 -0.87 -3.59
N GLU A 20 2.85 -1.48 -4.75
CA GLU A 20 1.83 -2.51 -4.92
C GLU A 20 2.40 -3.93 -4.73
N GLY A 21 1.55 -4.87 -4.32
CA GLY A 21 1.90 -6.29 -4.15
C GLY A 21 2.65 -6.60 -2.84
N VAL A 22 2.46 -5.81 -1.79
CA VAL A 22 3.05 -6.09 -0.47
C VAL A 22 2.24 -7.14 0.29
N GLU A 23 2.81 -8.31 0.50
CA GLU A 23 2.18 -9.47 1.13
C GLU A 23 2.78 -9.80 2.50
N THR A 24 4.05 -9.44 2.74
CA THR A 24 4.77 -9.75 3.98
C THR A 24 5.27 -8.51 4.71
N LYS A 25 5.45 -8.63 6.03
CA LYS A 25 6.03 -7.55 6.86
C LYS A 25 7.44 -7.17 6.42
N ASP A 26 8.23 -8.14 5.94
CA ASP A 26 9.58 -7.88 5.46
C ASP A 26 9.57 -7.04 4.18
N GLN A 27 8.64 -7.32 3.25
CA GLN A 27 8.44 -6.48 2.06
C GLN A 27 8.03 -5.06 2.46
N LEU A 28 7.08 -4.92 3.39
CA LEU A 28 6.63 -3.63 3.91
C LEU A 28 7.80 -2.83 4.50
N ASN A 29 8.63 -3.46 5.33
CA ASN A 29 9.79 -2.79 5.93
C ASN A 29 10.77 -2.32 4.86
N ARG A 30 11.08 -3.17 3.87
CA ARG A 30 12.01 -2.81 2.79
C ARG A 30 11.54 -1.63 1.97
N VAL A 31 10.26 -1.56 1.58
CA VAL A 31 9.74 -0.43 0.79
C VAL A 31 9.61 0.86 1.61
N ARG A 32 9.32 0.75 2.91
CA ARG A 32 9.36 1.89 3.85
C ARG A 32 10.76 2.45 4.02
N GLU A 33 11.76 1.60 4.15
CA GLU A 33 13.17 2.02 4.21
C GLU A 33 13.63 2.76 2.95
N GLN A 34 13.02 2.47 1.78
CA GLN A 34 13.29 3.23 0.56
C GLN A 34 12.57 4.58 0.49
N GLY A 35 11.63 4.86 1.41
CA GLY A 35 10.86 6.11 1.46
C GLY A 35 9.53 6.09 0.70
N CYS A 36 9.01 4.91 0.35
CA CYS A 36 7.72 4.83 -0.36
C CYS A 36 6.56 5.30 0.54
N GLY A 37 5.67 6.14 0.00
CA GLY A 37 4.66 6.86 0.77
C GLY A 37 3.35 6.10 0.98
N GLU A 38 2.94 5.32 -0.03
CA GLU A 38 1.71 4.54 0.00
C GLU A 38 1.98 3.06 -0.27
N ILE A 39 1.15 2.19 0.29
CA ILE A 39 1.33 0.74 0.19
C ILE A 39 0.00 0.07 -0.13
N GLN A 40 0.02 -0.86 -1.07
CA GLN A 40 -1.11 -1.73 -1.37
C GLN A 40 -0.64 -3.18 -1.43
N GLY A 41 -1.40 -4.09 -0.82
CA GLY A 41 -1.21 -5.52 -0.99
C GLY A 41 -1.93 -6.35 0.06
N TYR A 42 -1.84 -7.67 -0.08
CA TYR A 42 -2.58 -8.62 0.75
C TYR A 42 -2.17 -8.60 2.21
N LEU A 43 -1.03 -8.00 2.55
CA LEU A 43 -0.66 -7.71 3.93
C LEU A 43 -1.71 -6.84 4.64
N PHE A 44 -2.36 -5.92 3.92
CA PHE A 44 -3.38 -5.01 4.46
C PHE A 44 -4.80 -5.51 4.22
N GLY A 45 -5.04 -6.20 3.11
CA GLY A 45 -6.33 -6.77 2.78
C GLY A 45 -6.38 -7.28 1.35
N LYS A 46 -7.24 -8.27 1.10
CA LYS A 46 -7.57 -8.70 -0.26
C LYS A 46 -8.53 -7.70 -0.91
N PRO A 47 -8.66 -7.68 -2.25
CA PRO A 47 -9.75 -7.01 -2.93
C PRO A 47 -11.10 -7.45 -2.34
N LEU A 48 -11.99 -6.49 -2.14
CA LEU A 48 -13.29 -6.71 -1.52
C LEU A 48 -14.42 -6.29 -2.48
N PRO A 49 -15.60 -6.91 -2.37
CA PRO A 49 -16.79 -6.47 -3.09
C PRO A 49 -17.19 -5.04 -2.70
N LEU A 50 -17.90 -4.35 -3.61
CA LEU A 50 -18.41 -2.99 -3.35
C LEU A 50 -19.28 -2.92 -2.09
N SER A 51 -20.08 -3.95 -1.81
CA SER A 51 -20.94 -4.04 -0.62
C SER A 51 -20.17 -3.95 0.69
N SER A 52 -18.88 -4.30 0.68
CA SER A 52 -18.00 -4.35 1.84
C SER A 52 -17.20 -3.06 2.04
N VAL A 53 -17.17 -2.15 1.07
CA VAL A 53 -16.33 -0.93 1.10
C VAL A 53 -16.76 0.04 2.19
N HIS A 54 -18.08 0.22 2.38
CA HIS A 54 -18.61 1.12 3.41
C HIS A 54 -18.18 0.71 4.82
N GLU A 55 -18.17 -0.59 5.13
CA GLU A 55 -17.72 -1.07 6.43
C GLU A 55 -16.23 -0.79 6.63
N LEU A 56 -15.41 -1.12 5.63
CA LEU A 56 -13.96 -0.88 5.68
C LEU A 56 -13.61 0.60 5.89
N ILE A 57 -14.20 1.51 5.11
CA ILE A 57 -13.91 2.96 5.20
C ILE A 57 -14.32 3.52 6.57
N HIS A 58 -15.34 2.94 7.20
CA HIS A 58 -15.77 3.31 8.54
C HIS A 58 -15.06 2.52 9.67
N GLY A 59 -13.97 1.81 9.36
CA GLY A 59 -13.16 1.09 10.34
C GLY A 59 -13.86 -0.14 10.94
N ARG A 60 -14.87 -0.68 10.26
CA ARG A 60 -15.57 -1.92 10.65
C ARG A 60 -14.99 -3.09 9.86
N LEU A 61 -14.98 -4.27 10.49
CA LEU A 61 -14.64 -5.50 9.78
C LEU A 61 -15.70 -5.75 8.70
N PRO A 62 -15.30 -6.01 7.44
CA PRO A 62 -16.24 -6.32 6.38
C PRO A 62 -17.04 -7.59 6.69
N SER A 63 -18.36 -7.55 6.57
CA SER A 63 -19.27 -8.64 6.90
C SER A 63 -19.13 -9.85 5.96
N ALA A 64 -18.41 -9.70 4.85
CA ALA A 64 -18.26 -10.69 3.78
C ALA A 64 -16.78 -11.03 3.49
N ALA A 65 -15.89 -10.82 4.46
CA ALA A 65 -14.47 -11.17 4.34
C ALA A 65 -14.23 -12.69 4.26
#